data_AF-A0A959MCS5-F1
#
_entry.id   AF-A0A959MCS5-F1
#
_cell.length_a   1.000
_cell.length_b   1.000
_cell.length_c   1.000
_cell.angle_alpha   90.00
_cell.angle_beta   90.00
_cell.angle_gamma   90.00
#
_symmetry.space_group_name_H-M   'P 1'
#
loop_
_entity.id
_entity.type
_entity.pdbx_description
1 polymer ?
#
loop_
_entity_poly.entity_id
_entity_poly.type
_entity_poly.pdbx_seq_one_letter_code
_entity_poly.pdbx_strand_id
1 'polypeptide(L)'
;MKNCGCSSSSNSVLSWYDLQDAAPKNPFDIIAYAELSGTIGQFEYSVDFLNPGGTWVATPVTVQDGGDCKAWESDNQQKVGDAAMWSQQHQVTNAATDLAIPLRKMIFLRGGTAWQMRIPLDFAVGIESLQLSFLDNAGTRGDSQATVPVLRFDPGVNYVPGSYVLTVTLKSFGTLSMGLKTIASGSGDQAMMEMDWIIVP
;
A
#
# COMPACT_ATOMS: atom_id res chain seq x y z
N MET A 1 8.17 -37.11 -4.88
CA MET A 1 8.93 -35.94 -5.38
C MET A 1 7.90 -34.86 -5.68
N LYS A 2 7.87 -33.79 -4.88
CA LYS A 2 6.92 -32.69 -5.08
C LYS A 2 7.46 -31.80 -6.20
N ASN A 3 6.69 -31.67 -7.28
CA ASN A 3 7.02 -30.87 -8.45
C ASN A 3 7.15 -29.39 -8.07
N CYS A 4 8.34 -28.82 -8.27
CA CYS A 4 8.55 -27.39 -8.41
C CYS A 4 8.05 -26.99 -9.81
N GLY A 5 6.75 -26.77 -9.93
CA GLY A 5 6.12 -26.28 -11.16
C GLY A 5 5.95 -24.78 -11.07
N CYS A 6 6.89 -24.01 -11.61
CA CYS A 6 6.62 -22.65 -12.04
C CYS A 6 5.55 -22.72 -13.15
N SER A 7 4.27 -22.64 -12.81
CA SER A 7 3.21 -22.46 -13.80
C SER A 7 3.05 -20.97 -14.08
N SER A 8 3.72 -20.52 -15.14
CA SER A 8 3.40 -19.30 -15.86
C SER A 8 2.05 -19.46 -16.57
N SER A 9 0.98 -19.18 -15.84
CA SER A 9 -0.32 -18.81 -16.40
C SER A 9 -1.12 -18.18 -15.27
N SER A 10 -1.91 -17.17 -15.59
CA SER A 10 -2.98 -16.65 -14.74
C SER A 10 -3.92 -17.78 -14.33
N ASN A 11 -3.56 -18.57 -13.33
CA ASN A 11 -4.51 -19.31 -12.54
C ASN A 11 -5.28 -18.23 -11.80
N SER A 12 -6.37 -17.78 -12.42
CA SER A 12 -7.38 -17.00 -11.74
C SER A 12 -7.66 -17.73 -10.44
N VAL A 13 -7.38 -17.08 -9.31
CA VAL A 13 -7.74 -17.62 -8.01
C VAL A 13 -9.26 -17.84 -8.03
N LEU A 14 -9.70 -19.11 -8.02
CA LEU A 14 -11.13 -19.46 -8.10
C LEU A 14 -11.72 -19.75 -6.71
N SER A 15 -10.87 -20.11 -5.76
CA SER A 15 -11.27 -20.47 -4.41
C SER A 15 -10.27 -19.98 -3.35
N TRP A 16 -10.70 -20.03 -2.09
CA TRP A 16 -9.82 -19.75 -0.95
C TRP A 16 -8.60 -20.67 -0.88
N TYR A 17 -8.75 -21.94 -1.27
CA TYR A 17 -7.63 -22.87 -1.30
C TYR A 17 -6.60 -22.48 -2.37
N ASP A 18 -7.06 -22.04 -3.54
CA ASP A 18 -6.17 -21.55 -4.60
C ASP A 18 -5.43 -20.29 -4.16
N LEU A 19 -6.09 -19.40 -3.39
CA LEU A 19 -5.46 -18.20 -2.85
C LEU A 19 -4.35 -18.54 -1.86
N GLN A 20 -4.58 -19.54 -0.99
CA GLN A 20 -3.58 -19.98 -0.02
C GLN A 20 -2.32 -20.55 -0.69
N ASP A 21 -2.49 -21.26 -1.80
CA ASP A 21 -1.38 -21.90 -2.52
C ASP A 21 -0.80 -20.99 -3.63
N ALA A 22 -1.34 -19.79 -3.83
CA ALA A 22 -0.81 -18.82 -4.78
C ALA A 22 0.51 -18.22 -4.28
N ALA A 23 1.45 -18.00 -5.21
CA ALA A 23 2.68 -17.27 -4.90
C ALA A 23 2.35 -15.80 -4.58
N PRO A 24 2.98 -15.21 -3.54
CA PRO A 24 2.71 -13.83 -3.20
C PRO A 24 3.24 -12.89 -4.29
N LYS A 25 2.45 -11.86 -4.61
CA LYS A 25 2.73 -10.86 -5.64
C LYS A 25 3.71 -9.81 -5.12
N ASN A 26 4.67 -9.37 -5.94
CA ASN A 26 5.69 -8.41 -5.51
C ASN A 26 5.27 -6.95 -5.76
N PRO A 27 5.10 -6.11 -4.71
CA PRO A 27 4.72 -4.70 -4.89
C PRO A 27 5.76 -3.87 -5.66
N PHE A 28 7.03 -4.28 -5.68
CA PHE A 28 8.11 -3.58 -6.40
C PHE A 28 7.95 -3.60 -7.93
N ASP A 29 7.15 -4.53 -8.47
CA ASP A 29 6.88 -4.59 -9.90
C ASP A 29 6.08 -3.37 -10.37
N ILE A 30 5.31 -2.76 -9.47
CA ILE A 30 4.44 -1.61 -9.75
C ILE A 30 4.98 -0.34 -9.11
N ILE A 31 5.46 -0.42 -7.87
CA ILE A 31 5.93 0.74 -7.11
C ILE A 31 7.40 0.98 -7.42
N ALA A 32 7.72 2.16 -7.98
CA ALA A 32 9.10 2.61 -8.20
C ALA A 32 9.74 3.17 -6.94
N TYR A 33 8.96 3.90 -6.14
CA TYR A 33 9.41 4.55 -4.93
C TYR A 33 8.25 4.63 -3.94
N ALA A 34 8.53 4.43 -2.66
CA ALA A 34 7.58 4.67 -1.59
C ALA A 34 8.28 5.26 -0.36
N GLU A 35 7.63 6.21 0.29
CA GLU A 35 8.11 6.87 1.50
C GLU A 35 6.93 7.24 2.38
N LEU A 36 7.10 7.14 3.70
CA LEU A 36 6.12 7.56 4.68
C LEU A 36 6.71 8.69 5.54
N SER A 37 6.32 9.94 5.26
CA SER A 37 6.78 11.16 5.96
C SER A 37 8.27 11.17 6.33
N GLY A 38 9.17 11.00 5.37
CA GLY A 38 10.63 10.96 5.59
C GLY A 38 11.21 9.55 5.79
N THR A 39 10.37 8.53 6.00
CA THR A 39 10.81 7.14 6.15
C THR A 39 10.73 6.43 4.81
N ILE A 40 11.89 6.13 4.20
CA ILE A 40 11.94 5.41 2.92
C ILE A 40 11.47 3.96 3.12
N GLY A 41 10.55 3.51 2.29
CA GLY A 41 10.09 2.12 2.27
C GLY A 41 11.19 1.19 1.78
N GLN A 42 11.58 0.23 2.61
CA GLN A 42 12.57 -0.78 2.27
C GLN A 42 11.89 -2.04 1.75
N PHE A 43 12.39 -2.56 0.64
CA PHE A 43 11.94 -3.85 0.14
C PHE A 43 12.47 -4.97 1.04
N GLU A 44 11.56 -5.79 1.55
CA GLU A 44 11.88 -6.93 2.42
C GLU A 44 10.95 -8.11 2.13
N TYR A 45 11.47 -9.33 2.31
CA TYR A 45 10.65 -10.53 2.42
C TYR A 45 10.26 -10.73 3.89
N SER A 46 9.09 -10.22 4.26
CA SER A 46 8.61 -10.25 5.64
C SER A 46 8.22 -11.68 6.05
N VAL A 47 8.85 -12.16 7.12
CA VAL A 47 8.53 -13.44 7.80
C VAL A 47 7.36 -13.30 8.78
N ASP A 48 7.09 -12.07 9.22
CA ASP A 48 6.08 -11.73 10.22
C ASP A 48 4.77 -11.23 9.60
N PHE A 49 4.67 -11.17 8.27
CA PHE A 49 3.50 -10.65 7.56
C PHE A 49 2.21 -11.38 7.95
N LEU A 50 2.26 -12.71 7.95
CA LEU A 50 1.09 -13.57 8.20
C LEU A 50 0.92 -13.91 9.70
N ASN A 51 2.00 -13.91 10.48
CA ASN A 51 1.99 -14.30 11.90
C ASN A 51 3.03 -13.49 12.72
N PRO A 52 2.75 -12.22 13.07
CA PRO A 52 3.66 -11.40 13.87
C PRO A 52 3.58 -11.67 15.38
N GLY A 53 2.64 -12.50 15.85
CA GLY A 53 2.51 -12.89 17.26
C GLY A 53 1.40 -12.20 18.06
N GLY A 54 0.73 -11.18 17.50
CA GLY A 54 -0.43 -10.50 18.11
C GLY A 54 -1.78 -10.82 17.45
N THR A 55 -2.85 -10.15 17.89
CA THR A 55 -4.23 -10.39 17.41
C THR A 55 -4.59 -9.46 16.26
N TRP A 56 -5.44 -9.93 15.32
CA TRP A 56 -6.03 -9.06 14.30
C TRP A 56 -7.10 -8.16 14.90
N VAL A 57 -6.92 -6.84 14.76
CA VAL A 57 -7.82 -5.80 15.26
C VAL A 57 -8.28 -4.89 14.11
N ALA A 58 -9.25 -4.01 14.39
CA ALA A 58 -9.68 -3.00 13.43
C ALA A 58 -8.53 -2.03 13.09
N THR A 59 -8.46 -1.59 11.82
CA THR A 59 -7.41 -0.66 11.38
C THR A 59 -7.44 0.64 12.19
N PRO A 60 -6.32 1.04 12.83
CA PRO A 60 -6.20 2.35 13.45
C PRO A 60 -5.79 3.43 12.44
N VAL A 61 -5.60 3.06 11.17
CA VAL A 61 -5.24 3.97 10.09
C VAL A 61 -6.46 4.29 9.26
N THR A 62 -6.63 5.57 8.94
CA THR A 62 -7.62 6.06 8.00
C THR A 62 -6.96 6.90 6.92
N VAL A 63 -7.51 6.88 5.71
CA VAL A 63 -7.10 7.79 4.63
C VAL A 63 -7.80 9.13 4.86
N GLN A 64 -7.04 10.22 4.89
CA GLN A 64 -7.60 11.57 4.97
C GLN A 64 -7.94 12.08 3.58
N ASP A 65 -8.82 13.09 3.53
CA ASP A 65 -9.04 13.84 2.30
C ASP A 65 -7.82 14.73 2.00
N GLY A 66 -7.62 15.09 0.73
CA GLY A 66 -6.57 16.00 0.30
C GLY A 66 -5.29 15.36 -0.24
N GLY A 67 -5.36 14.14 -0.76
CA GLY A 67 -4.25 13.58 -1.55
C GLY A 67 -3.94 14.44 -2.79
N ASP A 68 -2.67 14.48 -3.19
CA ASP A 68 -2.23 15.28 -4.34
C ASP A 68 -1.18 14.58 -5.22
N CYS A 69 -1.14 15.00 -6.49
CA CYS A 69 -0.09 14.65 -7.44
C CYS A 69 0.94 15.79 -7.49
N LYS A 70 2.22 15.45 -7.39
CA LYS A 70 3.34 16.37 -7.56
C LYS A 70 4.22 15.94 -8.73
N ALA A 71 4.79 16.91 -9.42
CA ALA A 71 5.85 16.66 -10.38
C ALA A 71 7.15 16.37 -9.62
N TRP A 72 7.91 15.38 -10.08
CA TRP A 72 9.25 15.13 -9.55
C TRP A 72 10.23 16.27 -9.87
N GLU A 73 10.12 16.81 -11.08
CA GLU A 73 10.84 17.99 -11.54
C GLU A 73 10.09 19.26 -11.11
N SER A 74 10.54 19.87 -10.01
CA SER A 74 9.93 21.10 -9.47
C SER A 74 10.37 22.38 -10.19
N ASP A 75 11.45 22.31 -10.97
CA ASP A 75 11.96 23.40 -11.81
C ASP A 75 11.13 23.57 -13.09
N ASN A 76 10.60 22.47 -13.63
CA ASN A 76 9.74 22.47 -14.81
C ASN A 76 8.32 22.94 -14.47
N GLN A 77 8.09 24.25 -14.59
CA GLN A 77 6.79 24.89 -14.28
C GLN A 77 5.61 24.30 -15.06
N GLN A 78 5.85 23.78 -16.27
CA GLN A 78 4.80 23.12 -17.04
C GLN A 78 4.35 21.82 -16.35
N LYS A 79 5.29 20.96 -15.92
CA LYS A 79 4.97 19.73 -15.20
C LYS A 79 4.31 20.01 -13.85
N VAL A 80 4.76 21.06 -13.14
CA VAL A 80 4.14 21.49 -11.90
C VAL A 80 2.68 21.90 -12.12
N GLY A 81 2.41 22.67 -13.18
CA GLY A 81 1.06 23.04 -13.60
C GLY A 81 0.20 21.82 -13.94
N ASP A 82 0.72 20.89 -14.73
CA ASP A 82 0.01 19.66 -15.12
C ASP A 82 -0.35 18.80 -13.91
N ALA A 83 0.56 18.65 -12.94
CA ALA A 83 0.30 17.90 -11.71
C ALA A 83 -0.79 18.57 -10.85
N ALA A 84 -0.80 19.91 -10.77
CA ALA A 84 -1.82 20.66 -10.05
C ALA A 84 -3.21 20.53 -10.71
N MET A 85 -3.28 20.65 -12.04
CA MET A 85 -4.54 20.45 -12.78
C MET A 85 -5.06 19.02 -12.61
N TRP A 86 -4.18 18.03 -12.72
CA TRP A 86 -4.56 16.62 -12.55
C TRP A 86 -5.17 16.38 -11.16
N SER A 87 -4.55 16.94 -10.11
CA SER A 87 -5.03 16.82 -8.73
C SER A 87 -6.43 17.43 -8.53
N GLN A 88 -6.70 18.57 -9.16
CA GLN A 88 -8.03 19.19 -9.13
C GLN A 88 -9.08 18.37 -9.87
N GLN A 89 -8.74 17.76 -11.00
CA GLN A 89 -9.67 17.00 -11.81
C GLN A 89 -10.06 15.67 -11.17
N HIS A 90 -9.09 14.97 -10.56
CA HIS A 90 -9.30 13.60 -10.13
C HIS A 90 -9.64 13.45 -8.66
N GLN A 91 -9.28 14.42 -7.80
CA GLN A 91 -9.43 14.33 -6.34
C GLN A 91 -8.95 12.97 -5.81
N VAL A 92 -7.64 12.87 -5.54
CA VAL A 92 -6.92 11.61 -5.23
C VAL A 92 -7.65 10.72 -4.22
N THR A 93 -8.26 11.32 -3.21
CA THR A 93 -8.95 10.64 -2.12
C THR A 93 -10.32 11.26 -1.92
N ASN A 94 -11.28 10.49 -1.43
CA ASN A 94 -12.51 11.02 -0.88
C ASN A 94 -12.82 10.34 0.46
N ALA A 95 -12.59 11.08 1.55
CA ALA A 95 -12.82 10.59 2.91
C ALA A 95 -14.16 11.05 3.51
N ALA A 96 -15.09 11.54 2.68
CA ALA A 96 -16.36 12.06 3.17
C ALA A 96 -17.17 11.00 3.93
N THR A 97 -17.68 11.38 5.09
CA THR A 97 -18.30 10.47 6.06
C THR A 97 -19.75 10.10 5.71
N ASP A 98 -20.32 10.71 4.68
CA ASP A 98 -21.63 10.43 4.11
C ASP A 98 -21.57 9.40 2.97
N LEU A 99 -20.39 9.16 2.39
CA LEU A 99 -20.20 8.15 1.35
C LEU A 99 -20.25 6.72 1.89
N ALA A 100 -20.65 5.77 1.05
CA ALA A 100 -20.57 4.36 1.39
C ALA A 100 -19.11 3.95 1.67
N ILE A 101 -18.90 3.08 2.68
CA ILE A 101 -17.58 2.62 3.10
C ILE A 101 -16.71 2.12 1.93
N PRO A 102 -17.23 1.36 0.94
CA PRO A 102 -16.41 0.92 -0.20
C PRO A 102 -15.86 2.05 -1.06
N LEU A 103 -16.49 3.22 -1.09
CA LEU A 103 -16.01 4.37 -1.86
C LEU A 103 -14.88 5.12 -1.14
N ARG A 104 -14.81 5.01 0.20
CA ARG A 104 -13.78 5.67 1.01
C ARG A 104 -12.41 5.01 0.91
N LYS A 105 -12.37 3.75 0.45
CA LYS A 105 -11.12 3.01 0.21
C LYS A 105 -10.56 3.21 -1.21
N MET A 106 -11.31 3.86 -2.11
CA MET A 106 -10.85 4.10 -3.48
C MET A 106 -9.92 5.32 -3.53
N ILE A 107 -8.77 5.15 -4.19
CA ILE A 107 -7.74 6.18 -4.33
C ILE A 107 -7.35 6.29 -5.81
N PHE A 108 -7.49 7.49 -6.38
CA PHE A 108 -7.07 7.77 -7.75
C PHE A 108 -5.63 8.24 -7.78
N LEU A 109 -4.79 7.51 -8.51
CA LEU A 109 -3.35 7.76 -8.57
C LEU A 109 -2.92 8.01 -10.00
N ARG A 110 -1.94 8.90 -10.19
CA ARG A 110 -1.31 9.10 -11.48
C ARG A 110 -0.14 8.13 -11.64
N GLY A 111 -0.12 7.39 -12.74
CA GLY A 111 0.97 6.50 -13.10
C GLY A 111 2.07 7.23 -13.88
N GLY A 112 3.28 6.69 -13.82
CA GLY A 112 4.47 7.24 -14.49
C GLY A 112 5.49 7.76 -13.48
N THR A 113 6.76 7.51 -13.76
CA THR A 113 7.87 7.82 -12.84
C THR A 113 8.19 9.32 -12.73
N ALA A 114 7.54 10.16 -13.54
CA ALA A 114 7.65 11.61 -13.46
C ALA A 114 6.76 12.23 -12.37
N TRP A 115 5.84 11.44 -11.81
CA TRP A 115 4.82 11.90 -10.87
C TRP A 115 4.99 11.24 -9.51
N GLN A 116 4.70 12.01 -8.48
CA GLN A 116 4.73 11.59 -7.10
C GLN A 116 3.33 11.77 -6.52
N MET A 117 2.72 10.67 -6.13
CA MET A 117 1.40 10.67 -5.50
C MET A 117 1.56 10.72 -4.00
N ARG A 118 0.77 11.56 -3.34
CA ARG A 118 0.82 11.76 -1.89
C ARG A 118 -0.55 11.44 -1.32
N ILE A 119 -0.58 10.45 -0.45
CA ILE A 119 -1.79 9.92 0.19
C ILE A 119 -1.67 10.26 1.67
N PRO A 120 -2.45 11.21 2.19
CA PRO A 120 -2.45 11.52 3.61
C PRO A 120 -3.17 10.40 4.38
N LEU A 121 -2.55 9.97 5.46
CA LEU A 121 -2.99 8.93 6.38
C LEU A 121 -3.06 9.52 7.78
N ASP A 122 -4.05 9.13 8.56
CA ASP A 122 -4.16 9.49 9.97
C ASP A 122 -4.06 8.25 10.84
N PHE A 123 -3.16 8.28 11.81
CA PHE A 123 -2.91 7.18 12.74
C PHE A 123 -3.56 7.51 14.08
N ALA A 124 -4.55 6.70 14.47
CA ALA A 124 -5.27 6.89 15.74
C ALA A 124 -4.48 6.38 16.97
N VAL A 125 -3.50 5.50 16.75
CA VAL A 125 -2.68 4.88 17.81
C VAL A 125 -1.21 4.86 17.39
N GLY A 126 -0.33 4.55 18.34
CA GLY A 126 1.10 4.38 18.05
C GLY A 126 1.37 3.10 17.25
N ILE A 127 2.16 3.20 16.18
CA ILE A 127 2.48 2.09 15.27
C ILE A 127 3.99 1.86 15.28
N GLU A 128 4.41 0.62 15.52
CA GLU A 128 5.83 0.24 15.52
C GLU A 128 6.35 0.02 14.10
N SER A 129 5.57 -0.66 13.27
CA SER A 129 5.97 -0.95 11.89
C SER A 129 4.77 -0.92 10.94
N LEU A 130 5.01 -0.44 9.72
CA LEU A 130 4.07 -0.53 8.60
C LEU A 130 4.67 -1.36 7.47
N GLN A 131 3.83 -2.17 6.84
CA GLN A 131 4.18 -3.00 5.70
C GLN A 131 3.13 -2.80 4.61
N LEU A 132 3.55 -2.31 3.45
CA LEU A 132 2.69 -2.16 2.27
C LEU A 132 2.90 -3.34 1.31
N SER A 133 1.80 -3.96 0.91
CA SER A 133 1.76 -5.13 0.02
C SER A 133 0.47 -5.13 -0.79
N PHE A 134 0.33 -6.05 -1.75
CA PHE A 134 -0.99 -6.38 -2.29
C PHE A 134 -1.86 -7.03 -1.21
N LEU A 135 -3.16 -6.72 -1.23
CA LEU A 135 -4.14 -7.25 -0.29
C LEU A 135 -4.21 -8.78 -0.35
N ASP A 136 -4.22 -9.35 -1.56
CA ASP A 136 -4.28 -10.80 -1.80
C ASP A 136 -3.18 -11.58 -1.07
N ASN A 137 -2.01 -10.97 -0.86
CA ASN A 137 -0.88 -11.62 -0.20
C ASN A 137 -1.21 -12.02 1.25
N ALA A 138 -2.15 -11.34 1.90
CA ALA A 138 -2.63 -11.68 3.23
C ALA A 138 -3.35 -13.04 3.30
N GLY A 139 -3.89 -13.51 2.17
CA GLY A 139 -4.54 -14.82 2.07
C GLY A 139 -3.60 -15.96 1.68
N THR A 140 -2.37 -15.65 1.27
CA THR A 140 -1.38 -16.65 0.83
C THR A 140 -0.69 -17.33 2.01
N ARG A 141 0.00 -18.45 1.76
CA ARG A 141 0.91 -19.09 2.73
C ARG A 141 2.32 -18.48 2.75
N GLY A 142 2.56 -17.46 1.92
CA GLY A 142 3.90 -16.96 1.63
C GLY A 142 4.62 -17.83 0.60
N ASP A 143 5.89 -17.48 0.34
CA ASP A 143 6.76 -18.19 -0.57
C ASP A 143 7.29 -19.51 0.03
N SER A 144 8.29 -20.14 -0.60
CA SER A 144 8.91 -21.38 -0.09
C SER A 144 9.52 -21.25 1.32
N GLN A 145 9.78 -20.02 1.77
CA GLN A 145 10.31 -19.70 3.09
C GLN A 145 9.21 -19.14 4.03
N ALA A 146 7.94 -19.21 3.61
CA ALA A 146 6.78 -18.60 4.28
C ALA A 146 6.89 -17.08 4.43
N THR A 147 7.54 -16.41 3.47
CA THR A 147 7.72 -14.96 3.46
C THR A 147 6.80 -14.29 2.44
N VAL A 148 6.51 -13.01 2.68
CA VAL A 148 5.72 -12.16 1.77
C VAL A 148 6.55 -10.93 1.38
N PRO A 149 6.68 -10.59 0.09
CA PRO A 149 7.37 -9.39 -0.36
C PRO A 149 6.56 -8.15 0.03
N VAL A 150 7.19 -7.24 0.76
CA VAL A 150 6.57 -6.01 1.25
C VAL A 150 7.50 -4.81 1.04
N LEU A 151 6.91 -3.61 1.08
CA LEU A 151 7.63 -2.38 1.38
C LEU A 151 7.42 -2.05 2.86
N ARG A 152 8.47 -2.23 3.66
CA ARG A 152 8.46 -1.96 5.09
C ARG A 152 8.88 -0.52 5.37
N PHE A 153 8.11 0.16 6.22
CA PHE A 153 8.44 1.48 6.76
C PHE A 153 8.76 1.30 8.24
N ASP A 154 10.03 1.49 8.57
CA ASP A 154 10.54 1.43 9.94
C ASP A 154 11.32 2.72 10.22
N PRO A 155 10.79 3.63 11.05
CA PRO A 155 11.45 4.89 11.32
C PRO A 155 12.49 4.75 12.45
N GLY A 156 12.75 3.53 12.95
CA GLY A 156 13.64 3.24 14.07
C GLY A 156 13.08 3.63 15.45
N VAL A 157 11.89 4.23 15.46
CA VAL A 157 11.08 4.61 16.63
C VAL A 157 9.62 4.26 16.34
N ASN A 158 8.70 4.45 17.28
CA ASN A 158 7.29 4.27 16.98
C ASN A 158 6.74 5.50 16.27
N TYR A 159 5.92 5.29 15.23
CA TYR A 159 5.01 6.32 14.74
C TYR A 159 4.05 6.70 15.87
N VAL A 160 3.93 7.99 16.14
CA VAL A 160 3.00 8.52 17.15
C VAL A 160 1.65 8.81 16.48
N PRO A 161 0.56 8.90 17.23
CA PRO A 161 -0.72 9.30 16.65
C PRO A 161 -0.62 10.65 15.91
N GLY A 162 -1.20 10.72 14.71
CA GLY A 162 -1.19 11.93 13.89
C GLY A 162 -1.20 11.66 12.38
N SER A 163 -1.03 12.75 11.62
CA SER A 163 -1.08 12.72 10.16
C SER A 163 0.29 12.42 9.55
N TYR A 164 0.30 11.45 8.64
CA TYR A 164 1.44 11.01 7.86
C TYR A 164 1.11 11.04 6.37
N VAL A 165 2.10 11.16 5.51
CA VAL A 165 1.89 11.16 4.05
C VAL A 165 2.63 9.99 3.45
N LEU A 166 1.86 9.02 2.96
CA LEU A 166 2.38 7.95 2.12
C LEU A 166 2.58 8.51 0.72
N THR A 167 3.84 8.59 0.33
CA THR A 167 4.28 9.12 -0.94
C THR A 167 4.72 7.97 -1.83
N VAL A 168 4.14 7.85 -3.02
CA VAL A 168 4.40 6.74 -3.94
C VAL A 168 4.62 7.22 -5.37
N THR A 169 5.51 6.53 -6.09
CA THR A 169 5.72 6.69 -7.52
C THR A 169 5.47 5.35 -8.19
N LEU A 170 4.68 5.36 -9.27
CA LEU A 170 4.13 4.14 -9.87
C LEU A 170 4.65 3.96 -11.30
N LYS A 171 5.07 2.74 -11.65
CA LYS A 171 5.62 2.38 -12.97
C LYS A 171 4.55 2.10 -14.01
N SER A 172 3.41 1.59 -13.57
CA SER A 172 2.34 1.06 -14.44
C SER A 172 0.97 1.58 -14.05
N PHE A 173 0.02 1.46 -14.98
CA PHE A 173 -1.39 1.82 -14.81
C PHE A 173 -2.23 0.59 -14.48
N GLY A 174 -3.43 0.78 -13.95
CA GLY A 174 -4.38 -0.30 -13.64
C GLY A 174 -5.04 -0.16 -12.28
N THR A 175 -5.91 -1.11 -11.94
CA THR A 175 -6.58 -1.19 -10.64
C THR A 175 -5.95 -2.26 -9.79
N LEU A 176 -5.60 -1.91 -8.55
CA LEU A 176 -4.89 -2.78 -7.62
C LEU A 176 -5.51 -2.67 -6.24
N SER A 177 -5.71 -3.82 -5.57
CA SER A 177 -6.08 -3.82 -4.16
C SER A 177 -4.82 -3.96 -3.31
N MET A 178 -4.52 -2.89 -2.58
CA MET A 178 -3.36 -2.76 -1.71
C MET A 178 -3.77 -2.95 -0.26
N GLY A 179 -2.92 -3.61 0.51
CA GLY A 179 -3.04 -3.73 1.96
C GLY A 179 -1.91 -2.95 2.64
N LEU A 180 -2.27 -2.03 3.51
CA LEU A 180 -1.34 -1.42 4.45
C LEU A 180 -1.50 -2.13 5.80
N LYS A 181 -0.58 -3.05 6.10
CA LYS A 181 -0.52 -3.74 7.37
C LYS A 181 0.20 -2.86 8.38
N THR A 182 -0.34 -2.79 9.60
CA THR A 182 0.23 -2.05 10.72
C THR A 182 0.42 -2.96 11.92
N ILE A 183 1.51 -2.79 12.64
CA ILE A 183 1.79 -3.48 13.91
C ILE A 183 1.80 -2.42 15.02
N ALA A 184 0.88 -2.55 15.97
CA ALA A 184 0.70 -1.62 17.08
C ALA A 184 1.88 -1.70 18.05
N SER A 185 2.33 -0.53 18.50
CA SER A 185 3.42 -0.43 19.47
C SER A 185 3.05 -1.08 20.79
N GLY A 186 3.85 -2.06 21.24
CA GLY A 186 3.79 -2.64 22.58
C GLY A 186 2.85 -3.84 22.74
N SER A 187 1.68 -3.86 22.09
CA SER A 187 0.80 -5.04 22.09
C SER A 187 1.12 -6.05 20.97
N GLY A 188 1.76 -5.59 19.88
CA GLY A 188 1.96 -6.40 18.68
C GLY A 188 0.66 -6.69 17.92
N ASP A 189 -0.46 -6.07 18.32
CA ASP A 189 -1.73 -6.19 17.61
C ASP A 189 -1.56 -5.69 16.18
N GLN A 190 -2.21 -6.38 15.26
CA GLN A 190 -2.05 -6.14 13.85
C GLN A 190 -3.37 -5.75 13.23
N ALA A 191 -3.30 -4.84 12.28
CA ALA A 191 -4.46 -4.46 11.49
C ALA A 191 -4.06 -4.24 10.04
N MET A 192 -5.05 -4.26 9.16
CA MET A 192 -4.83 -4.02 7.75
C MET A 192 -5.86 -3.03 7.25
N MET A 193 -5.37 -1.94 6.65
CA MET A 193 -6.18 -1.03 5.88
C MET A 193 -6.18 -1.47 4.41
N GLU A 194 -7.35 -1.75 3.88
CA GLU A 194 -7.56 -2.00 2.45
C GLU A 194 -7.65 -0.68 1.68
N MET A 195 -6.95 -0.60 0.55
CA MET A 195 -7.00 0.52 -0.38
C MET A 195 -7.12 0.01 -1.82
N ASP A 196 -8.09 0.51 -2.56
CA ASP A 196 -8.22 0.24 -3.99
C ASP A 196 -7.56 1.37 -4.78
N TRP A 197 -6.37 1.10 -5.32
CA TRP A 197 -5.62 2.04 -6.13
C TRP A 197 -6.06 1.96 -7.57
N ILE A 198 -6.59 3.06 -8.09
CA ILE A 198 -6.98 3.23 -9.49
C ILE A 198 -5.94 4.13 -10.14
N ILE A 199 -5.00 3.50 -10.85
CA ILE A 199 -3.86 4.18 -11.45
C ILE A 199 -4.18 4.54 -12.89
N VAL A 200 -4.25 5.84 -13.18
CA VAL A 200 -4.56 6.43 -14.49
C VAL A 200 -3.34 7.19 -15.05
N PRO A 201 -3.25 7.36 -16.38
CA PRO A 201 -2.16 8.12 -17.02
C PRO A 201 -2.11 9.63 -16.67
#